data_AF-A0A1W9GAW2-F1
#
_entry.id   AF-A0A1W9GAW2-F1
#
_cell.length_a   1.000
_cell.length_b   1.000
_cell.length_c   1.000
_cell.angle_alpha   90.00
_cell.angle_beta   90.00
_cell.angle_gamma   90.00
#
_symmetry.space_group_name_H-M   'P 1'
#
loop_
_entity.id
_entity.type
_entity.pdbx_description
1 polymer ?
#
loop_
_entity_poly.entity_id
_entity_poly.type
_entity_poly.pdbx_seq_one_letter_code
_entity_poly.pdbx_strand_id
1 'polypeptide(L)'
;MTRELVDRPAQALYRQALRDMRHSGIPFLVGGAFALESYAGVVRRTKDLDVFVHRETVDQLMRFLAEKGYATEVRFPHWICKAWKEDHVIDIIFGSGNGICAVDAEWFGEAPKVVLLGEPAYLVPVEEMIWSKAFVMDRERYDGADIAHLFHACSRTLDWSRLLRRFHAHWRVLFSHMILFGYVYPGRRLHIPRWLMGELLRRVELESVTVPSDRTVCQGTLLSWGQYLDSIERGEYEDARHPPRGSLTAEQTEFLTAQFRKEQHIGSDREPPRTSRRRRSPHAQSEKSAA
;
A
#
# COMPACT_ATOMS: atom_id res chain seq x y z
N MET A 1 16.01 12.09 11.92
CA MET A 1 14.60 11.93 12.31
C MET A 1 14.22 10.50 12.03
N THR A 2 13.77 9.77 13.05
CA THR A 2 13.39 8.33 13.05
C THR A 2 12.96 7.88 14.45
N ARG A 3 13.26 8.66 15.50
CA ARG A 3 13.02 8.28 16.91
C ARG A 3 11.54 8.14 17.30
N GLU A 4 10.62 8.67 16.51
CA GLU A 4 9.18 8.71 16.82
C GLU A 4 8.35 7.67 16.03
N LEU A 5 8.92 7.06 14.98
CA LEU A 5 8.21 6.06 14.16
C LEU A 5 8.08 4.70 14.84
N VAL A 6 9.06 4.33 15.65
CA VAL A 6 9.20 2.99 16.23
C VAL A 6 9.77 3.11 17.64
N ASP A 7 9.30 2.26 18.56
CA ASP A 7 9.76 2.27 19.95
C ASP A 7 11.27 1.97 20.04
N ARG A 8 11.97 2.40 21.11
CA ARG A 8 13.45 2.29 21.18
C ARG A 8 14.00 0.86 20.99
N PRO A 9 13.38 -0.21 21.55
CA PRO A 9 13.83 -1.58 21.26
C PRO A 9 13.73 -1.93 19.77
N ALA A 10 12.63 -1.53 19.12
CA ALA A 10 12.41 -1.71 17.69
C ALA A 10 13.49 -1.03 16.84
N GLN A 11 13.95 0.15 17.22
CA GLN A 11 15.01 0.87 16.51
C GLN A 11 16.32 0.07 16.46
N ALA A 12 16.69 -0.59 17.56
CA ALA A 12 17.90 -1.39 17.61
C ALA A 12 17.80 -2.63 16.70
N LEU A 13 16.63 -3.28 16.69
CA LEU A 13 16.39 -4.46 15.86
C LEU A 13 16.27 -4.12 14.37
N TYR A 14 15.57 -3.04 14.00
CA TYR A 14 15.54 -2.61 12.60
C TYR A 14 16.89 -2.08 12.12
N ARG A 15 17.67 -1.40 12.97
CA ARG A 15 19.06 -1.08 12.66
C ARG A 15 19.87 -2.35 12.37
N GLN A 16 19.74 -3.36 13.23
CA GLN A 16 20.43 -4.63 13.05
C GLN A 16 19.97 -5.33 11.76
N ALA A 17 18.67 -5.35 11.46
CA ALA A 17 18.13 -5.92 10.24
C ALA A 17 18.65 -5.22 8.98
N LEU A 18 18.63 -3.89 8.93
CA LEU A 18 19.19 -3.11 7.82
C LEU A 18 20.69 -3.43 7.62
N ARG A 19 21.42 -3.55 8.72
CA ARG A 19 22.83 -3.94 8.70
C ARG A 19 23.00 -5.37 8.17
N ASP A 20 22.24 -6.34 8.68
CA ASP A 20 22.29 -7.74 8.25
C ASP A 20 21.99 -7.85 6.74
N MET A 21 20.89 -7.24 6.28
CA MET A 21 20.51 -7.24 4.87
C MET A 21 21.59 -6.59 3.99
N ARG A 22 22.24 -5.51 4.43
CA ARG A 22 23.37 -4.94 3.68
C ARG A 22 24.56 -5.91 3.58
N HIS A 23 24.87 -6.65 4.65
CA HIS A 23 25.95 -7.65 4.62
C HIS A 23 25.62 -8.86 3.74
N SER A 24 24.35 -9.13 3.45
CA SER A 24 23.95 -10.19 2.51
C SER A 24 24.41 -9.90 1.07
N GLY A 25 24.66 -8.63 0.72
CA GLY A 25 24.96 -8.20 -0.65
C GLY A 25 23.74 -8.19 -1.59
N ILE A 26 22.54 -8.55 -1.10
CA ILE A 26 21.30 -8.55 -1.87
C ILE A 26 20.75 -7.11 -1.92
N PRO A 27 20.49 -6.56 -3.11
CA PRO A 27 19.85 -5.25 -3.23
C PRO A 27 18.45 -5.23 -2.61
N PHE A 28 18.20 -4.24 -1.77
CA PHE A 28 16.88 -3.99 -1.18
C PHE A 28 16.62 -2.49 -1.09
N LEU A 29 15.34 -2.12 -1.08
CA LEU A 29 14.85 -0.75 -0.87
C LEU A 29 13.99 -0.73 0.39
N VAL A 30 13.95 0.40 1.09
CA VAL A 30 13.06 0.62 2.22
C VAL A 30 11.86 1.45 1.76
N GLY A 31 10.66 0.95 2.04
CA GLY A 31 9.40 1.61 1.69
C GLY A 31 8.57 2.00 2.91
N GLY A 32 7.25 1.94 2.74
CA GLY A 32 6.30 2.06 3.84
C GLY A 32 6.41 3.37 4.62
N ALA A 33 6.22 3.28 5.94
CA ALA A 33 6.20 4.44 6.83
C ALA A 33 7.55 5.18 6.88
N PHE A 34 8.68 4.46 6.79
CA PHE A 34 10.01 5.06 6.81
C PHE A 34 10.29 5.91 5.55
N ALA A 35 9.91 5.41 4.37
CA ALA A 35 10.00 6.19 3.14
C ALA A 35 9.05 7.40 3.18
N LEU A 36 7.82 7.22 3.69
CA LEU A 36 6.85 8.30 3.81
C LEU A 36 7.32 9.42 4.75
N GLU A 37 7.91 9.08 5.91
CA GLU A 37 8.54 10.07 6.81
C GLU A 37 9.66 10.81 6.06
N SER A 38 10.52 10.07 5.35
CA SER A 38 11.67 10.65 4.64
C SER A 38 11.28 11.63 3.54
N TYR A 39 10.20 11.33 2.79
CA TYR A 39 9.73 12.19 1.70
C TYR A 39 8.84 13.34 2.17
N ALA A 40 7.88 13.06 3.07
CA ALA A 40 6.80 13.98 3.38
C ALA A 40 6.78 14.46 4.83
N GLY A 41 7.71 13.99 5.68
CA GLY A 41 7.74 14.31 7.12
C GLY A 41 6.55 13.74 7.89
N VAL A 42 5.78 12.84 7.29
CA VAL A 42 4.59 12.25 7.92
C VAL A 42 5.04 11.12 8.83
N VAL A 43 5.02 11.39 10.14
CA VAL A 43 5.37 10.42 11.17
C VAL A 43 4.13 9.59 11.52
N ARG A 44 4.20 8.28 11.29
CA ARG A 44 3.20 7.32 11.76
C ARG A 44 3.90 6.19 12.47
N ARG A 45 3.45 5.87 13.69
CA ARG A 45 3.96 4.69 14.38
C ARG A 45 3.74 3.46 13.52
N THR A 46 4.82 2.76 13.18
CA THR A 46 4.79 1.49 12.45
C THR A 46 5.30 0.38 13.35
N LYS A 47 4.83 -0.84 13.10
CA LYS A 47 5.34 -2.06 13.75
C LYS A 47 6.11 -2.95 12.79
N ASP A 48 6.25 -2.50 11.54
CA ASP A 48 6.81 -3.26 10.45
C ASP A 48 7.89 -2.44 9.75
N LEU A 49 8.95 -3.12 9.29
CA LEU A 49 9.92 -2.60 8.34
C LEU A 49 9.61 -3.17 6.95
N ASP A 50 9.09 -2.33 6.07
CA ASP A 50 8.83 -2.70 4.67
C ASP A 50 10.11 -2.64 3.84
N VAL A 51 10.56 -3.78 3.33
CA VAL A 51 11.68 -3.87 2.38
C VAL A 51 11.24 -4.44 1.04
N PHE A 52 11.73 -3.85 -0.04
CA PHE A 52 11.39 -4.23 -1.41
C PHE A 52 12.61 -4.87 -2.07
N VAL A 53 12.41 -6.04 -2.67
CA VAL A 53 13.48 -6.85 -3.29
C VAL A 53 13.03 -7.42 -4.63
N HIS A 54 13.99 -7.73 -5.49
CA HIS A 54 13.69 -8.50 -6.69
C HIS A 54 13.22 -9.90 -6.34
N ARG A 55 12.16 -10.36 -7.02
CA ARG A 55 11.60 -11.70 -6.87
C ARG A 55 12.67 -12.80 -6.89
N GLU A 56 13.63 -12.69 -7.80
CA GLU A 56 14.71 -13.67 -8.01
C GLU A 56 15.64 -13.83 -6.80
N THR A 57 15.68 -12.83 -5.91
CA THR A 57 16.58 -12.80 -4.74
C THR A 57 15.87 -13.12 -3.42
N VAL A 58 14.54 -13.28 -3.44
CA VAL A 58 13.72 -13.48 -2.22
C VAL A 58 14.18 -14.72 -1.44
N ASP A 59 14.33 -15.87 -2.12
CA ASP A 59 14.71 -17.12 -1.45
C ASP A 59 16.13 -17.07 -0.88
N GLN A 60 17.02 -16.30 -1.50
CA GLN A 60 18.37 -16.08 -0.99
C GLN A 60 18.33 -15.20 0.27
N LEU A 61 17.56 -14.11 0.25
CA LEU A 61 17.42 -13.22 1.39
C LEU A 61 16.74 -13.90 2.58
N MET A 62 15.68 -14.67 2.32
CA MET A 62 14.98 -15.43 3.35
C MET A 62 15.90 -16.43 4.06
N ARG A 63 16.70 -17.20 3.31
CA ARG A 63 17.70 -18.11 3.88
C ARG A 63 18.76 -17.37 4.69
N PHE A 64 19.27 -16.27 4.17
CA PHE A 64 20.26 -15.45 4.89
C PHE A 64 19.69 -14.90 6.21
N LEU A 65 18.45 -14.41 6.22
CA LEU A 65 17.79 -13.94 7.44
C LEU A 65 17.56 -15.09 8.42
N ALA A 66 17.17 -16.27 7.94
CA ALA A 66 17.07 -17.45 8.80
C ALA A 66 18.40 -17.79 9.50
N GLU A 67 19.53 -17.74 8.77
CA GLU A 67 20.87 -17.94 9.32
C GLU A 67 21.28 -16.87 10.35
N LYS A 68 20.71 -15.66 10.28
CA LYS A 68 20.87 -14.58 11.27
C LYS A 68 19.90 -14.67 12.46
N GLY A 69 19.12 -15.75 12.52
CA GLY A 69 18.20 -16.05 13.61
C GLY A 69 16.87 -15.30 13.52
N TYR A 70 16.45 -14.89 12.32
CA TYR A 70 15.08 -14.44 12.07
C TYR A 70 14.22 -15.67 11.75
N ALA A 71 13.00 -15.72 12.29
CA ALA A 71 12.01 -16.66 11.81
C ALA A 71 11.42 -16.12 10.51
N THR A 72 11.26 -16.98 9.50
CA THR A 72 10.90 -16.55 8.15
C THR A 72 9.71 -17.35 7.61
N GLU A 73 8.77 -16.67 6.95
CA GLU A 73 7.58 -17.26 6.33
C GLU A 73 7.40 -16.74 4.91
N VAL A 74 7.16 -17.66 3.97
CA VAL A 74 6.58 -17.29 2.67
C VAL A 74 5.08 -17.09 2.88
N ARG A 75 4.68 -15.86 3.18
CA ARG A 75 3.30 -15.55 3.55
C ARG A 75 2.37 -15.66 2.34
N PHE A 76 2.75 -15.00 1.24
CA PHE A 76 2.05 -15.13 -0.05
C PHE A 76 3.06 -15.17 -1.19
N PRO A 77 3.11 -16.29 -1.93
CA PRO A 77 4.23 -16.59 -2.82
C PRO A 77 4.32 -15.66 -4.02
N HIS A 78 3.32 -14.84 -4.34
CA HIS A 78 3.39 -13.90 -5.46
C HIS A 78 3.86 -12.51 -5.08
N TRP A 79 3.87 -12.12 -3.80
CA TRP A 79 4.18 -10.73 -3.45
C TRP A 79 4.89 -10.48 -2.11
N ILE A 80 4.75 -11.35 -1.11
CA ILE A 80 5.31 -11.06 0.22
C ILE A 80 5.77 -12.29 1.00
N CYS A 81 6.94 -12.11 1.59
CA CYS A 81 7.48 -12.93 2.66
C CYS A 81 7.55 -12.10 3.94
N LYS A 82 7.56 -12.76 5.09
CA LYS A 82 7.76 -12.12 6.40
C LYS A 82 9.01 -12.69 7.04
N ALA A 83 9.78 -11.83 7.70
CA ALA A 83 10.81 -12.21 8.63
C ALA A 83 10.55 -11.51 9.96
N TRP A 84 10.75 -12.19 11.09
CA TRP A 84 10.59 -11.57 12.39
C TRP A 84 11.63 -12.05 13.39
N LYS A 85 11.93 -11.17 14.33
CA LYS A 85 12.81 -11.44 15.47
C LYS A 85 12.22 -10.72 16.68
N GLU A 86 11.96 -11.49 17.73
CA GLU A 86 11.16 -11.02 18.87
C GLU A 86 9.79 -10.49 18.38
N ASP A 87 9.37 -9.30 18.81
CA ASP A 87 8.08 -8.69 18.44
C ASP A 87 8.14 -7.83 17.15
N HIS A 88 9.25 -7.89 16.41
CA HIS A 88 9.49 -7.00 15.26
C HIS A 88 9.42 -7.74 13.93
N VAL A 89 8.59 -7.19 13.04
CA VAL A 89 8.30 -7.78 11.73
C VAL A 89 8.98 -6.98 10.62
N ILE A 90 9.49 -7.71 9.64
CA ILE A 90 10.04 -7.21 8.38
C ILE A 90 9.20 -7.81 7.26
N ASP A 91 8.56 -6.94 6.50
CA ASP A 91 7.80 -7.32 5.31
C ASP A 91 8.75 -7.30 4.11
N ILE A 92 9.00 -8.45 3.52
CA ILE A 92 9.87 -8.65 2.35
C ILE A 92 8.98 -8.72 1.12
N ILE A 93 8.86 -7.58 0.45
CA ILE A 93 7.90 -7.32 -0.61
C ILE A 93 8.60 -7.42 -1.97
N PHE A 94 8.00 -8.16 -2.89
CA PHE A 94 8.51 -8.33 -4.26
C PHE A 94 7.40 -8.19 -5.31
N GLY A 95 6.22 -7.78 -4.87
CA GLY A 95 5.06 -7.45 -5.70
C GLY A 95 3.97 -6.78 -4.85
N SER A 96 2.80 -6.55 -5.43
CA SER A 96 1.60 -6.18 -4.67
C SER A 96 0.62 -7.35 -4.58
N GLY A 97 -0.22 -7.35 -3.53
CA GLY A 97 -1.21 -8.41 -3.31
C GLY A 97 -2.12 -8.64 -4.51
N ASN A 98 -2.52 -7.57 -5.21
CA ASN A 98 -3.35 -7.61 -6.42
C ASN A 98 -2.60 -7.99 -7.72
N GLY A 99 -1.28 -8.22 -7.66
CA GLY A 99 -0.47 -8.64 -8.82
C GLY A 99 -0.04 -7.52 -9.79
N ILE A 100 -0.34 -6.24 -9.51
CA ILE A 100 -0.04 -5.13 -10.43
C ILE A 100 1.40 -4.61 -10.32
N CYS A 101 1.91 -4.45 -9.09
CA CYS A 101 3.12 -3.70 -8.81
C CYS A 101 4.31 -4.63 -8.54
N ALA A 102 4.74 -5.39 -9.55
CA ALA A 102 5.94 -6.22 -9.46
C ALA A 102 7.18 -5.35 -9.20
N VAL A 103 8.10 -5.84 -8.36
CA VAL A 103 9.37 -5.16 -8.08
C VAL A 103 10.39 -5.50 -9.17
N ASP A 104 10.46 -4.62 -10.17
CA ASP A 104 11.34 -4.70 -11.33
C ASP A 104 12.61 -3.82 -11.23
N ALA A 105 13.47 -3.87 -12.25
CA ALA A 105 14.76 -3.18 -12.27
C ALA A 105 14.64 -1.65 -12.14
N GLU A 106 13.54 -1.05 -12.61
CA GLU A 106 13.35 0.40 -12.56
C GLU A 106 13.14 0.89 -11.12
N TRP A 107 12.68 0.03 -10.18
CA TRP A 107 12.65 0.37 -8.74
C TRP A 107 14.03 0.72 -8.18
N PHE A 108 15.10 0.11 -8.70
CA PHE A 108 16.46 0.27 -8.19
C PHE A 108 17.29 1.32 -8.95
N GLY A 109 16.87 1.71 -10.15
CA GLY A 109 17.65 2.59 -11.04
C GLY A 109 17.89 4.00 -10.50
N GLU A 110 16.89 4.58 -9.82
CA GLU A 110 16.94 5.95 -9.29
C GLU A 110 16.61 6.02 -7.78
N ALA A 111 16.89 4.93 -7.07
CA ALA A 111 16.58 4.81 -5.65
C ALA A 111 17.37 5.83 -4.80
N PRO A 112 16.71 6.72 -4.03
CA PRO A 112 17.40 7.70 -3.21
C PRO A 112 18.19 7.06 -2.06
N LYS A 113 19.43 7.49 -1.87
CA LYS A 113 20.28 7.08 -0.74
C LYS A 113 19.93 7.88 0.50
N VAL A 114 19.74 7.19 1.63
CA VAL A 114 19.46 7.81 2.93
C VAL A 114 20.24 7.13 4.05
N VAL A 115 20.27 7.77 5.22
CA VAL A 115 20.71 7.15 6.47
C VAL A 115 19.49 6.89 7.32
N LEU A 116 19.10 5.62 7.43
CA LEU A 116 17.95 5.19 8.19
C LEU A 116 18.40 4.48 9.46
N LEU A 117 17.93 4.96 10.62
CA LEU A 117 18.32 4.44 11.94
C LEU A 117 19.84 4.37 12.19
N GLY A 118 20.63 5.16 11.46
CA GLY A 118 22.11 5.16 11.53
C GLY A 118 22.79 4.24 10.53
N GLU A 119 22.04 3.56 9.66
CA GLU A 119 22.58 2.69 8.61
C GLU A 119 22.30 3.26 7.22
N PRO A 120 23.29 3.24 6.31
CA PRO A 120 23.05 3.49 4.89
C PRO A 120 21.97 2.56 4.33
N ALA A 121 20.98 3.13 3.65
CA ALA A 121 19.89 2.44 3.00
C ALA A 121 19.48 3.17 1.71
N TYR A 122 18.69 2.49 0.88
CA TYR A 122 18.04 3.07 -0.29
C TYR A 122 16.54 3.11 -0.05
N LEU A 123 15.87 4.18 -0.45
CA LEU A 123 14.40 4.26 -0.41
C LEU A 123 13.80 3.75 -1.72
N VAL A 124 12.60 3.21 -1.63
CA VAL A 124 11.72 3.08 -2.81
C VAL A 124 11.56 4.47 -3.44
N PRO A 125 11.77 4.64 -4.76
CA PRO A 125 11.54 5.94 -5.41
C PRO A 125 10.09 6.39 -5.25
N VAL A 126 9.87 7.70 -5.27
CA VAL A 126 8.56 8.26 -4.91
C VAL A 126 7.46 7.84 -5.89
N GLU A 127 7.81 7.61 -7.16
CA GLU A 127 6.91 7.13 -8.20
C GLU A 127 6.37 5.73 -7.87
N GLU A 128 7.25 4.80 -7.48
CA GLU A 128 6.88 3.44 -7.07
C GLU A 128 6.16 3.41 -5.72
N MET A 129 6.49 4.30 -4.79
CA MET A 129 5.72 4.50 -3.55
C MET A 129 4.28 4.92 -3.86
N ILE A 130 4.08 5.87 -4.77
CA ILE A 130 2.74 6.30 -5.19
C ILE A 130 2.02 5.17 -5.93
N TRP A 131 2.69 4.52 -6.88
CA TRP A 131 2.11 3.47 -7.70
C TRP A 131 1.60 2.29 -6.86
N SER A 132 2.43 1.76 -5.96
CA SER A 132 2.06 0.63 -5.11
C SER A 132 0.94 0.98 -4.11
N LYS A 133 0.96 2.19 -3.54
CA LYS A 133 -0.07 2.64 -2.59
C LYS A 133 -1.40 3.02 -3.25
N ALA A 134 -1.39 3.41 -4.52
CA ALA A 134 -2.59 3.90 -5.19
C ALA A 134 -3.69 2.87 -5.34
N PHE A 135 -3.35 1.59 -5.33
CA PHE A 135 -4.30 0.49 -5.40
C PHE A 135 -4.77 0.01 -4.02
N VAL A 136 -4.33 0.61 -2.92
CA VAL A 136 -4.79 0.26 -1.57
C VAL A 136 -6.02 1.09 -1.23
N MET A 137 -7.20 0.55 -1.56
CA MET A 137 -8.51 1.15 -1.33
C MET A 137 -9.49 0.16 -0.69
N ASP A 138 -9.02 -0.56 0.32
CA ASP A 138 -9.86 -1.48 1.10
C ASP A 138 -10.68 -0.72 2.16
N ARG A 139 -11.71 -1.37 2.69
CA ARG A 139 -12.63 -0.80 3.67
C ARG A 139 -11.92 -0.34 4.93
N GLU A 140 -11.00 -1.18 5.42
CA GLU A 140 -10.26 -0.95 6.66
C GLU A 140 -8.89 -0.30 6.40
N ARG A 141 -8.49 -0.14 5.13
CA ARG A 141 -7.20 0.45 4.76
C ARG A 141 -7.28 1.17 3.42
N TYR A 142 -7.09 2.49 3.49
CA TYR A 142 -6.99 3.38 2.33
C TYR A 142 -5.73 4.24 2.42
N ASP A 143 -4.82 4.10 1.45
CA ASP A 143 -3.53 4.82 1.46
C ASP A 143 -3.59 6.17 0.69
N GLY A 144 -4.78 6.66 0.30
CA GLY A 144 -4.91 7.91 -0.50
C GLY A 144 -4.35 9.17 0.17
N ALA A 145 -4.39 9.24 1.50
CA ALA A 145 -3.75 10.33 2.24
C ALA A 145 -2.23 10.36 2.04
N ASP A 146 -1.59 9.18 1.98
CA ASP A 146 -0.14 9.07 1.76
C ASP A 146 0.22 9.62 0.39
N ILE A 147 -0.57 9.28 -0.62
CA ILE A 147 -0.38 9.75 -2.00
C ILE A 147 -0.54 11.27 -2.08
N ALA A 148 -1.55 11.83 -1.40
CA ALA A 148 -1.74 13.27 -1.35
C ALA A 148 -0.56 13.98 -0.67
N HIS A 149 0.01 13.40 0.39
CA HIS A 149 1.22 13.92 1.04
C HIS A 149 2.46 13.81 0.15
N LEU A 150 2.63 12.71 -0.60
CA LEU A 150 3.73 12.53 -1.55
C LEU A 150 3.62 13.52 -2.72
N PHE A 151 2.43 13.74 -3.28
CA PHE A 151 2.23 14.81 -4.27
C PHE A 151 2.54 16.19 -3.70
N HIS A 152 2.08 16.48 -2.47
CA HIS A 152 2.34 17.75 -1.83
C HIS A 152 3.84 18.01 -1.66
N ALA A 153 4.59 17.03 -1.13
CA ALA A 153 6.00 17.16 -0.82
C ALA A 153 6.92 17.03 -2.04
N CYS A 154 6.62 16.12 -2.97
CA CYS A 154 7.55 15.69 -4.02
C CYS A 154 7.15 16.14 -5.43
N SER A 155 6.07 16.91 -5.62
CA SER A 155 5.62 17.38 -6.95
C SER A 155 6.70 17.97 -7.87
N ARG A 156 7.71 18.63 -7.30
CA ARG A 156 8.81 19.25 -8.06
C ARG A 156 9.88 18.25 -8.50
N THR A 157 10.01 17.12 -7.83
CA THR A 157 11.03 16.10 -8.08
C THR A 157 10.45 14.86 -8.74
N LEU A 158 9.13 14.70 -8.73
CA LEU A 158 8.42 13.61 -9.38
C LEU A 158 8.66 13.61 -10.90
N ASP A 159 9.07 12.46 -11.44
CA ASP A 159 8.94 12.17 -12.85
C ASP A 159 7.50 11.75 -13.16
N TRP A 160 6.70 12.74 -13.52
CA TRP A 160 5.31 12.58 -13.91
C TRP A 160 5.11 11.69 -15.14
N SER A 161 6.08 11.63 -16.05
CA SER A 161 6.01 10.78 -17.23
C SER A 161 6.22 9.32 -16.83
N ARG A 162 7.21 9.04 -15.99
CA ARG A 162 7.43 7.72 -15.38
C ARG A 162 6.22 7.27 -14.58
N LEU A 163 5.67 8.13 -13.73
CA LEU A 163 4.48 7.81 -12.95
C LEU A 163 3.31 7.43 -13.85
N LEU A 164 3.02 8.21 -14.90
CA LEU A 164 1.96 7.85 -15.85
C LEU A 164 2.23 6.51 -16.55
N ARG A 165 3.49 6.23 -16.94
CA ARG A 165 3.89 4.95 -17.54
C ARG A 165 3.66 3.78 -16.59
N ARG A 166 4.01 3.91 -15.30
CA ARG A 166 3.79 2.87 -14.27
C ARG A 166 2.33 2.46 -14.14
N PHE A 167 1.39 3.42 -14.22
CA PHE A 167 -0.03 3.11 -14.16
C PHE A 167 -0.57 2.48 -15.45
N HIS A 168 0.04 2.73 -16.60
CA HIS A 168 -0.35 2.16 -17.90
C HIS A 168 -1.88 2.22 -18.14
N ALA A 169 -2.54 1.06 -18.25
CA ALA A 169 -3.98 0.93 -18.46
C ALA A 169 -4.82 1.38 -17.25
N HIS A 170 -4.22 1.47 -16.07
CA HIS A 170 -4.85 1.86 -14.81
C HIS A 170 -4.74 3.36 -14.51
N TRP A 171 -4.47 4.19 -15.53
CA TRP A 171 -4.33 5.64 -15.38
C TRP A 171 -5.52 6.31 -14.67
N ARG A 172 -6.73 5.72 -14.71
CA ARG A 172 -7.90 6.20 -13.96
C ARG A 172 -7.66 6.25 -12.46
N VAL A 173 -6.90 5.30 -11.92
CA VAL A 173 -6.55 5.23 -10.49
C VAL A 173 -5.60 6.37 -10.13
N LEU A 174 -4.60 6.66 -10.97
CA LEU A 174 -3.74 7.83 -10.78
C LEU A 174 -4.56 9.13 -10.85
N PHE A 175 -5.45 9.21 -11.85
CA PHE A 175 -6.27 10.40 -12.08
C PHE A 175 -7.22 10.69 -10.91
N SER A 176 -7.82 9.66 -10.29
CA SER A 176 -8.70 9.86 -9.14
C SER A 176 -7.96 10.47 -7.95
N HIS A 177 -6.74 10.00 -7.66
CA HIS A 177 -5.89 10.59 -6.61
C HIS A 177 -5.47 12.03 -6.95
N MET A 178 -5.25 12.36 -8.22
CA MET A 178 -4.96 13.74 -8.66
C MET A 178 -6.15 14.68 -8.46
N ILE A 179 -7.36 14.22 -8.77
CA ILE A 179 -8.59 14.98 -8.53
C ILE A 179 -8.79 15.20 -7.03
N LEU A 180 -8.66 14.15 -6.22
CA LEU A 180 -8.76 14.25 -4.76
C LEU A 180 -7.68 15.15 -4.18
N PHE A 181 -6.44 15.11 -4.68
CA PHE A 181 -5.37 16.01 -4.26
C PHE A 181 -5.75 17.48 -4.45
N GLY A 182 -6.37 17.83 -5.59
CA GLY A 182 -6.85 19.19 -5.85
C GLY A 182 -7.95 19.64 -4.87
N TYR A 183 -8.77 18.71 -4.38
CA TYR A 183 -9.76 18.96 -3.33
C TYR A 183 -9.11 19.08 -1.94
N VAL A 184 -8.21 18.18 -1.59
CA VAL A 184 -7.51 18.16 -0.28
C VAL A 184 -6.60 19.38 -0.11
N TYR A 185 -5.90 19.79 -1.17
CA TYR A 185 -5.00 20.95 -1.15
C TYR A 185 -5.31 21.93 -2.29
N PRO A 186 -6.39 22.73 -2.20
CA PRO A 186 -6.81 23.63 -3.28
C PRO A 186 -5.74 24.65 -3.70
N GLY A 187 -4.92 25.13 -2.74
CA GLY A 187 -3.80 26.05 -2.98
C GLY A 187 -2.54 25.40 -3.57
N ARG A 188 -2.56 24.07 -3.76
CA ARG A 188 -1.45 23.29 -4.33
C ARG A 188 -1.87 22.51 -5.57
N ARG A 189 -3.13 22.60 -6.01
CA ARG A 189 -3.65 21.89 -7.20
C ARG A 189 -2.82 22.05 -8.47
N LEU A 190 -2.12 23.18 -8.62
CA LEU A 190 -1.25 23.48 -9.77
C LEU A 190 0.13 22.79 -9.69
N HIS A 191 0.41 22.06 -8.60
CA HIS A 191 1.60 21.23 -8.49
C HIS A 191 1.55 20.00 -9.41
N ILE A 192 0.35 19.57 -9.82
CA ILE A 192 0.19 18.56 -10.86
C ILE A 192 0.35 19.25 -12.22
N PRO A 193 1.20 18.75 -13.13
CA PRO A 193 1.42 19.38 -14.42
C PRO A 193 0.13 19.51 -15.24
N ARG A 194 -0.08 20.69 -15.83
CA ARG A 194 -1.24 20.98 -16.69
C ARG A 194 -1.37 20.00 -17.86
N TRP A 195 -0.26 19.62 -18.48
CA TRP A 195 -0.27 18.68 -19.61
C TRP A 195 -0.83 17.32 -19.20
N LEU A 196 -0.52 16.86 -17.98
CA LEU A 196 -0.95 15.55 -17.49
C LEU A 196 -2.45 15.56 -17.17
N MET A 197 -2.92 16.59 -16.47
CA MET A 197 -4.35 16.78 -16.23
C MET A 197 -5.14 16.86 -17.54
N GLY A 198 -4.64 17.61 -18.52
CA GLY A 198 -5.27 17.74 -19.84
C GLY A 198 -5.34 16.41 -20.59
N GLU A 199 -4.25 15.63 -20.60
CA GLU A 199 -4.21 14.32 -21.25
C GLU A 199 -5.18 13.33 -20.58
N LEU A 200 -5.24 13.27 -19.26
CA LEU A 200 -6.13 12.33 -18.55
C LEU A 200 -7.60 12.71 -18.69
N LEU A 201 -7.94 14.01 -18.68
CA LEU A 201 -9.29 14.49 -19.00
C LEU A 201 -9.69 14.11 -20.42
N ARG A 202 -8.80 14.30 -21.41
CA ARG A 202 -9.04 13.92 -22.80
C ARG A 202 -9.30 12.42 -22.96
N ARG A 203 -8.61 11.56 -22.19
CA ARG A 203 -8.86 10.11 -22.19
C ARG A 203 -10.27 9.78 -21.68
N VAL A 204 -10.70 10.41 -20.58
CA VAL A 204 -12.07 10.23 -20.05
C VAL A 204 -13.11 10.67 -21.08
N GLU A 205 -12.92 11.82 -21.71
CA GLU A 205 -13.82 12.34 -22.74
C GLU A 205 -13.92 11.37 -23.93
N LEU A 206 -12.78 10.88 -24.43
CA LEU A 206 -12.76 9.90 -25.52
C LEU A 206 -13.50 8.61 -25.13
N GLU A 207 -13.28 8.11 -23.92
CA GLU A 207 -13.93 6.88 -23.48
C GLU A 207 -15.45 7.04 -23.30
N SER A 208 -15.92 8.23 -22.96
CA SER A 208 -17.36 8.51 -22.79
C SER A 208 -18.19 8.32 -24.06
N VAL A 209 -17.54 8.31 -25.22
CA VAL A 209 -18.17 8.12 -26.54
C VAL A 209 -17.75 6.81 -27.21
N THR A 210 -16.99 5.95 -26.51
CA THR A 210 -16.58 4.63 -27.00
C THR A 210 -17.11 3.53 -26.12
N VAL A 211 -17.28 2.34 -26.68
CA VAL A 211 -17.69 1.18 -25.92
C VAL A 211 -16.45 0.40 -25.47
N PRO A 212 -16.33 0.03 -24.18
CA PRO A 212 -15.17 -0.72 -23.71
C PRO A 212 -15.03 -2.05 -24.44
N SER A 213 -13.78 -2.41 -24.74
CA SER A 213 -13.43 -3.69 -25.37
C SER A 213 -13.75 -4.89 -24.48
N ASP A 214 -13.71 -4.68 -23.17
CA ASP A 214 -13.90 -5.70 -22.16
C ASP A 214 -15.05 -5.30 -21.23
N ARG A 215 -16.18 -5.99 -21.40
CA ARG A 215 -17.44 -5.65 -20.71
C ARG A 215 -17.74 -6.58 -19.55
N THR A 216 -16.98 -7.67 -19.44
CA THR A 216 -17.21 -8.71 -18.45
C THR A 216 -16.29 -8.56 -17.25
N VAL A 217 -15.26 -7.72 -17.31
CA VAL A 217 -14.31 -7.55 -16.19
C VAL A 217 -14.83 -6.65 -15.07
N CYS A 218 -14.58 -7.06 -13.82
CA CYS A 218 -14.63 -6.18 -12.65
C CYS A 218 -13.20 -5.84 -12.20
N GLN A 219 -12.79 -4.58 -12.41
CA GLN A 219 -11.48 -4.08 -11.97
C GLN A 219 -11.44 -3.68 -10.49
N GLY A 220 -12.58 -3.73 -9.79
CA GLY A 220 -12.65 -3.39 -8.37
C GLY A 220 -11.78 -4.30 -7.48
N THR A 221 -11.56 -5.55 -7.89
CA THR A 221 -10.67 -6.49 -7.20
C THR A 221 -9.19 -6.07 -7.21
N LEU A 222 -8.82 -5.11 -8.07
CA LEU A 222 -7.49 -4.49 -8.05
C LEU A 222 -7.38 -3.38 -6.99
N LEU A 223 -8.49 -2.81 -6.53
CA LEU A 223 -8.54 -1.70 -5.57
C LEU A 223 -8.81 -2.15 -4.14
N SER A 224 -9.66 -3.16 -3.98
CA SER A 224 -9.99 -3.80 -2.71
C SER A 224 -10.05 -5.30 -2.93
N TRP A 225 -9.43 -6.07 -2.04
CA TRP A 225 -9.36 -7.52 -2.23
C TRP A 225 -10.74 -8.17 -2.12
N GLY A 226 -11.51 -7.79 -1.09
CA GLY A 226 -12.74 -8.47 -0.71
C GLY A 226 -14.03 -7.78 -1.17
N GLN A 227 -14.04 -6.45 -1.32
CA GLN A 227 -15.30 -5.71 -1.45
C GLN A 227 -16.03 -5.90 -2.79
N TYR A 228 -15.34 -6.41 -3.80
CA TYR A 228 -15.90 -6.64 -5.13
C TYR A 228 -16.09 -8.14 -5.44
N LEU A 229 -15.81 -9.03 -4.48
CA LEU A 229 -15.95 -10.48 -4.68
C LEU A 229 -17.40 -10.89 -4.92
N ASP A 230 -18.39 -10.21 -4.34
CA ASP A 230 -19.81 -10.54 -4.51
C ASP A 230 -20.22 -10.62 -5.99
N SER A 231 -19.74 -9.66 -6.81
CA SER A 231 -20.00 -9.63 -8.25
C SER A 231 -19.26 -10.74 -9.02
N ILE A 232 -18.10 -11.16 -8.53
CA ILE A 232 -17.33 -12.27 -9.11
C ILE A 232 -17.98 -13.62 -8.76
N GLU A 233 -18.32 -13.82 -7.49
CA GLU A 233 -18.89 -15.07 -6.97
C GLU A 233 -20.29 -15.36 -7.53
N ARG A 234 -21.04 -14.33 -7.92
CA ARG A 234 -22.30 -14.47 -8.65
C ARG A 234 -22.14 -14.81 -10.13
N GLY A 235 -20.91 -14.77 -10.66
CA GLY A 235 -20.61 -14.97 -12.07
C GLY A 235 -21.08 -13.83 -12.98
N GLU A 236 -21.33 -12.64 -12.41
CA GLU A 236 -21.72 -11.45 -13.19
C GLU A 236 -20.52 -10.85 -13.93
N TYR A 237 -19.32 -10.98 -13.34
CA TYR A 237 -18.08 -10.43 -13.87
C TYR A 237 -16.88 -11.37 -13.68
N GLU A 238 -15.90 -11.24 -14.57
CA GLU A 238 -14.58 -11.85 -14.50
C GLU A 238 -13.65 -11.03 -13.58
N ASP A 239 -12.76 -11.72 -12.86
CA ASP A 239 -11.81 -11.08 -11.96
C ASP A 239 -10.63 -10.47 -12.74
N ALA A 240 -10.41 -9.16 -12.59
CA ALA A 240 -9.32 -8.46 -13.27
C ALA A 240 -7.92 -8.95 -12.87
N ARG A 241 -7.78 -9.68 -11.76
CA ARG A 241 -6.50 -10.25 -11.32
C ARG A 241 -6.07 -11.46 -12.14
N HIS A 242 -6.97 -12.08 -12.90
CA HIS A 242 -6.70 -13.31 -13.65
C HIS A 242 -6.21 -13.03 -15.08
N PRO A 243 -5.45 -13.96 -15.68
CA PRO A 243 -5.11 -13.92 -17.10
C PRO A 243 -6.37 -13.82 -17.98
N PRO A 244 -6.32 -13.08 -19.11
CA PRO A 244 -5.13 -12.43 -19.69
C PRO A 244 -4.81 -11.03 -19.13
N ARG A 245 -5.57 -10.54 -18.13
CA ARG A 245 -5.52 -9.14 -17.66
C ARG A 245 -4.53 -8.93 -16.54
N GLY A 246 -4.54 -9.85 -15.59
CA GLY A 246 -3.64 -9.91 -14.45
C GLY A 246 -2.79 -11.18 -14.47
N SER A 247 -1.96 -11.31 -13.44
CA SER A 247 -0.96 -12.39 -13.34
C SER A 247 -1.35 -13.51 -12.38
N LEU A 248 -2.46 -13.37 -11.65
CA LEU A 248 -2.82 -14.32 -10.59
C LEU A 248 -3.69 -15.45 -11.13
N THR A 249 -3.42 -16.68 -10.70
CA THR A 249 -4.31 -17.81 -11.00
C THR A 249 -5.55 -17.79 -10.10
N ALA A 250 -6.60 -18.51 -10.51
CA ALA A 250 -7.78 -18.74 -9.69
C ALA A 250 -7.40 -19.33 -8.32
N GLU A 251 -6.54 -20.36 -8.31
CA GLU A 251 -6.02 -21.00 -7.09
C GLU A 251 -5.34 -20.00 -6.14
N GLN A 252 -4.51 -19.09 -6.68
CA GLN A 252 -3.85 -18.06 -5.88
C GLN A 252 -4.88 -17.11 -5.24
N THR A 253 -5.87 -16.65 -6.02
CA THR A 253 -6.91 -15.76 -5.48
C THR A 253 -7.82 -16.45 -4.47
N GLU A 254 -8.15 -17.73 -4.67
CA GLU A 254 -8.93 -18.53 -3.73
C GLU A 254 -8.17 -18.74 -2.41
N PHE A 255 -6.89 -19.11 -2.50
CA PHE A 255 -6.03 -19.27 -1.32
C PHE A 255 -5.96 -17.98 -0.49
N LEU A 256 -5.70 -16.83 -1.13
CA LEU A 256 -5.63 -15.54 -0.43
C LEU A 256 -6.98 -15.15 0.17
N THR A 257 -8.07 -15.34 -0.57
CA THR A 257 -9.42 -15.04 -0.09
C THR A 257 -9.77 -15.86 1.15
N ALA A 258 -9.41 -17.15 1.16
CA ALA A 258 -9.58 -18.01 2.32
C ALA A 258 -8.74 -17.55 3.53
N GLN A 259 -7.50 -17.08 3.32
CA GLN A 259 -6.65 -16.55 4.39
C GLN A 259 -7.23 -15.26 4.99
N PHE A 260 -7.61 -14.29 4.15
CA PHE A 260 -8.18 -13.03 4.63
C PHE A 260 -9.52 -13.22 5.37
N ARG A 261 -10.39 -14.12 4.90
CA ARG A 261 -11.65 -14.45 5.59
C ARG A 261 -11.40 -15.03 6.98
N LYS A 262 -10.38 -15.89 7.14
CA LYS A 262 -9.97 -16.43 8.45
C LYS A 262 -9.47 -15.34 9.40
N GLU A 263 -8.64 -14.42 8.90
CA GLU A 263 -8.12 -13.30 9.69
C GLU A 263 -9.24 -12.36 10.17
N GLN A 264 -10.23 -12.08 9.32
CA GLN A 264 -11.40 -11.27 9.69
C GLN A 264 -12.24 -11.94 10.78
N HIS A 265 -12.44 -13.27 10.72
CA HIS A 265 -13.18 -14.01 11.75
C HIS A 265 -12.43 -14.03 13.10
N ILE A 266 -11.11 -14.21 13.08
CA ILE A 266 -10.29 -14.16 14.31
C ILE A 266 -10.29 -12.74 14.92
N GLY A 267 -10.37 -11.70 14.08
CA GLY A 267 -10.50 -10.31 14.50
C GLY A 267 -11.86 -10.00 15.14
N SER A 268 -12.96 -10.55 14.62
CA SER A 268 -14.31 -10.35 15.18
C SER A 268 -14.52 -11.08 16.51
N ASP A 269 -13.89 -12.23 16.71
CA ASP A 269 -13.98 -12.99 17.97
C ASP A 269 -13.19 -12.36 19.14
N ARG A 270 -12.37 -11.34 18.85
CA ARG A 270 -11.62 -10.56 19.85
C ARG A 270 -12.33 -9.26 20.27
N GLU A 271 -13.55 -8.98 19.79
CA GLU A 271 -14.36 -7.90 20.37
C GLU A 271 -14.66 -8.24 21.85
N PRO A 272 -14.28 -7.39 22.83
CA PRO A 272 -14.68 -7.61 24.20
C PRO A 272 -16.21 -7.53 24.29
N PRO A 273 -16.87 -8.35 25.14
CA PRO A 273 -18.31 -8.37 25.21
C PRO A 273 -18.83 -6.96 25.48
N ARG A 274 -19.69 -6.46 24.59
CA ARG A 274 -20.36 -5.17 24.73
C ARG A 274 -20.96 -5.13 26.13
N THR A 275 -20.35 -4.36 27.01
CA THR A 275 -20.84 -4.20 28.37
C THR A 275 -22.24 -3.61 28.28
N SER A 276 -23.20 -4.36 28.79
CA SER A 276 -24.59 -3.96 28.93
C SER A 276 -24.67 -2.74 29.83
N ARG A 277 -24.70 -1.53 29.24
CA ARG A 277 -25.05 -0.33 30.00
C ARG A 277 -26.55 -0.34 30.26
N ARG A 278 -26.85 -0.86 31.45
CA ARG A 278 -28.01 -0.67 32.32
C ARG A 278 -28.97 0.44 31.87
N ARG A 279 -30.24 0.06 31.81
CA ARG A 279 -31.42 0.91 32.00
C ARG A 279 -31.19 1.94 33.11
N ARG A 280 -31.49 3.21 32.82
CA ARG A 280 -32.16 4.11 33.76
C ARG A 280 -33.26 4.85 32.98
N SER A 281 -34.49 4.68 33.45
CA SER A 281 -35.72 5.34 32.96
C SER A 281 -35.93 6.70 33.70
N PRO A 282 -37.03 7.44 33.47
CA PRO A 282 -36.98 8.88 33.17
C PRO A 282 -37.37 9.78 34.35
N HIS A 283 -36.87 11.01 34.39
CA HIS A 283 -37.42 12.05 35.27
C HIS A 283 -37.53 13.41 34.57
N ALA A 284 -38.79 13.75 34.27
CA ALA A 284 -39.52 14.98 34.57
C ALA A 284 -38.85 16.35 34.40
N GLN A 285 -39.43 17.12 33.46
CA GLN A 285 -39.89 18.52 33.54
C GLN A 285 -39.25 19.47 34.58
N SER A 286 -38.78 20.61 34.09
CA SER A 286 -39.24 21.91 34.60
C SER A 286 -39.14 22.99 33.52
N GLU A 287 -40.28 23.60 33.21
CA GLU A 287 -40.43 24.91 32.58
C GLU A 287 -39.67 25.99 33.38
N LYS A 288 -39.13 27.01 32.68
CA LYS A 288 -39.49 28.42 32.91
C LYS A 288 -38.89 29.37 31.86
N SER A 289 -39.79 30.17 31.29
CA SER A 289 -39.61 31.34 30.43
C SER A 289 -38.61 32.37 30.96
N ALA A 290 -37.97 33.15 30.08
CA ALA A 290 -38.45 34.47 29.65
C ALA A 290 -37.37 35.28 28.91
N ALA A 291 -37.86 36.09 27.95
CA ALA A 291 -37.23 37.15 27.16
C ALA A 291 -36.64 36.72 25.80
#